data_AF-A0A4P0XS94-F1
#
_entry.id   AF-A0A4P0XS94-F1
#
_cell.length_a   1.000
_cell.length_b   1.000
_cell.length_c   1.000
_cell.angle_alpha   90.00
_cell.angle_beta   90.00
_cell.angle_gamma   90.00
#
_symmetry.space_group_name_H-M   'P 1'
#
loop_
_entity.id
_entity.type
_entity.pdbx_description
1 polymer ?
#
loop_
_entity_poly.entity_id
_entity_poly.type
_entity_poly.pdbx_seq_one_letter_code
_entity_poly.pdbx_strand_id
1 'polypeptide(L)'
;MTAVSLFFVPFQVHSWLFVALTLLLTAVLFSLAGLLNAVFAKTFDDISLIPTFVLTPLTYLGGVFYSLTLLPPFWQGLSHLNPIVYMISGFRFGFLGINDVPLATTFAVLVVFIVAFYLLCWSLIQRGRGLRS
;
A
#
# COMPACT_ATOMS: atom_id res chain seq x y z
N MET A 1 -5.09 -7.67 27.19
CA MET A 1 -6.28 -7.34 26.37
C MET A 1 -6.39 -8.18 25.10
N THR A 2 -5.31 -8.62 24.47
CA THR A 2 -5.35 -9.46 23.25
C THR A 2 -5.73 -10.93 23.50
N ALA A 3 -5.34 -11.52 24.64
CA ALA A 3 -5.62 -12.94 24.92
C ALA A 3 -7.13 -13.27 25.08
N VAL A 4 -7.95 -12.33 25.56
CA VAL A 4 -9.39 -12.52 25.76
C VAL A 4 -10.17 -12.37 24.45
N SER A 5 -9.69 -11.57 23.48
CA SER A 5 -10.40 -11.38 22.21
C SER A 5 -10.31 -12.59 21.28
N LEU A 6 -9.25 -13.39 21.39
CA LEU A 6 -9.11 -14.65 20.65
C LEU A 6 -10.17 -15.69 21.02
N PHE A 7 -10.72 -15.60 22.24
CA PHE A 7 -11.78 -16.49 22.71
C PHE A 7 -13.17 -16.12 22.19
N PHE A 8 -13.37 -14.87 21.75
CA PHE A 8 -14.70 -14.33 21.39
C PHE A 8 -14.90 -14.13 19.88
N VAL A 9 -13.83 -14.09 19.08
CA VAL A 9 -13.94 -13.96 17.62
C VAL A 9 -13.32 -15.21 17.00
N PRO A 10 -14.11 -16.13 16.42
CA PRO A 10 -13.54 -17.12 15.52
C PRO A 10 -12.92 -16.36 14.34
N PHE A 11 -11.60 -16.16 14.38
CA PHE A 11 -10.81 -15.56 13.30
C PHE A 11 -10.79 -16.52 12.11
N GLN A 12 -11.92 -16.61 11.41
CA GLN A 12 -12.01 -17.33 10.15
C GLN A 12 -11.45 -16.43 9.07
N VAL A 13 -10.12 -16.47 8.92
CA VAL A 13 -9.46 -15.88 7.76
C VAL A 13 -10.05 -16.53 6.52
N HIS A 14 -10.77 -15.74 5.72
CA HIS A 14 -11.44 -16.22 4.53
C HIS A 14 -10.47 -16.92 3.58
N SER A 15 -9.28 -16.34 3.40
CA SER A 15 -8.21 -16.99 2.63
C SER A 15 -6.83 -16.48 3.00
N TRP A 16 -6.04 -17.36 3.62
CA TRP A 16 -4.64 -17.10 3.96
C TRP A 16 -3.77 -16.81 2.73
N LEU A 17 -4.11 -17.38 1.57
CA LEU A 17 -3.37 -17.14 0.32
C LEU A 17 -3.44 -15.68 -0.09
N PHE A 18 -4.63 -15.08 -0.09
CA PHE A 18 -4.82 -13.68 -0.49
C PHE A 18 -4.23 -12.71 0.53
N VAL A 19 -4.26 -13.05 1.83
CA VAL A 19 -3.56 -12.29 2.87
C VAL A 19 -2.06 -12.27 2.60
N ALA A 20 -1.45 -13.45 2.39
CA ALA A 20 -0.01 -13.57 2.13
C ALA A 20 0.40 -12.86 0.84
N LEU A 21 -0.40 -12.99 -0.22
CA LEU A 21 -0.13 -12.34 -1.51
C LEU A 21 -0.23 -10.82 -1.38
N THR A 22 -1.29 -10.31 -0.74
CA THR A 22 -1.45 -8.86 -0.51
C THR A 22 -0.33 -8.31 0.36
N LEU A 23 0.09 -9.04 1.40
CA LEU A 23 1.21 -8.68 2.26
C LEU A 23 2.53 -8.61 1.47
N LEU A 24 2.81 -9.59 0.62
CA LEU A 24 4.02 -9.62 -0.20
C LEU A 24 4.05 -8.44 -1.17
N LEU A 25 2.96 -8.19 -1.91
CA LEU A 25 2.89 -7.06 -2.84
C LEU A 25 3.03 -5.72 -2.11
N THR A 26 2.39 -5.59 -0.95
CA THR A 26 2.50 -4.42 -0.08
C THR A 26 3.95 -4.17 0.34
N ALA A 27 4.64 -5.21 0.81
CA ALA A 27 6.03 -5.13 1.24
C ALA A 27 6.96 -4.72 0.07
N VAL A 28 6.76 -5.29 -1.11
CA VAL A 28 7.52 -4.93 -2.32
C VAL A 28 7.28 -3.48 -2.71
N LEU A 29 6.01 -3.04 -2.74
CA LEU A 29 5.64 -1.68 -3.12
C LEU A 29 6.25 -0.64 -2.17
N PHE A 30 6.15 -0.83 -0.86
CA PHE A 30 6.75 0.08 0.12
C PHE A 30 8.27 -0.01 0.16
N SER A 31 8.87 -1.17 -0.09
CA SER A 31 10.32 -1.31 -0.20
C SER A 31 10.86 -0.50 -1.39
N LEU A 32 10.20 -0.57 -2.56
CA LEU A 32 10.55 0.24 -3.72
C LEU A 32 10.33 1.73 -3.49
N ALA A 33 9.22 2.12 -2.85
CA ALA A 33 8.97 3.51 -2.48
C ALA A 33 10.02 4.05 -1.50
N GLY A 34 10.42 3.25 -0.51
CA GLY A 34 11.48 3.57 0.43
C GLY A 34 12.85 3.68 -0.24
N LEU A 35 13.16 2.79 -1.18
CA LEU A 35 14.37 2.86 -2.00
C LEU A 35 14.39 4.14 -2.84
N LEU A 36 13.27 4.48 -3.48
CA LEU A 36 13.13 5.71 -4.25
C LEU A 36 13.39 6.94 -3.37
N ASN A 37 12.77 7.00 -2.19
CA ASN A 37 13.01 8.05 -1.21
C ASN A 37 14.50 8.14 -0.82
N ALA A 38 15.13 7.00 -0.49
CA ALA A 38 16.53 6.94 -0.09
C ALA A 38 17.49 7.44 -1.17
N VAL A 39 17.19 7.22 -2.45
CA VAL A 39 18.00 7.71 -3.57
C VAL A 39 17.96 9.24 -3.70
N PHE A 40 16.85 9.88 -3.34
CA PHE A 40 16.69 11.34 -3.42
C PHE A 40 17.03 12.08 -2.13
N ALA A 41 16.96 11.39 -0.98
CA ALA A 41 17.29 11.97 0.31
C ALA A 41 18.77 12.36 0.38
N LYS A 42 19.04 13.62 0.74
CA LYS A 42 20.40 14.12 0.95
C LYS A 42 20.78 14.13 2.43
N THR A 43 19.78 14.18 3.29
CA THR A 43 19.93 14.22 4.75
C THR A 43 18.97 13.22 5.41
N PHE A 44 19.25 12.85 6.67
CA PHE A 44 18.37 11.96 7.43
C PHE A 44 16.98 12.56 7.68
N ASP A 45 16.88 13.89 7.75
CA ASP A 45 15.60 14.59 7.91
C ASP A 45 14.71 14.41 6.68
N ASP A 46 15.28 14.44 5.47
CA ASP A 46 14.55 14.21 4.22
C ASP A 46 13.89 12.81 4.16
N ILE A 47 14.56 11.79 4.72
CA ILE A 47 14.06 10.41 4.76
C ILE A 47 12.77 10.33 5.59
N SER A 48 12.73 11.01 6.73
CA SER A 48 11.60 11.00 7.67
C SER A 48 10.44 11.92 7.28
N LEU A 49 10.69 12.88 6.40
CA LEU A 49 9.68 13.81 5.89
C LEU A 49 8.65 13.09 4.99
N ILE A 50 9.08 12.18 4.11
CA ILE A 50 8.17 11.51 3.17
C ILE A 50 7.08 10.68 3.87
N PRO A 51 7.39 9.82 4.86
CA PRO A 51 6.36 9.11 5.64
C PRO A 51 5.33 10.04 6.28
N THR A 52 5.80 11.16 6.82
CA THR A 52 4.98 12.11 7.59
C THR A 52 4.06 12.92 6.68
N PHE A 53 4.59 13.47 5.58
CA PHE A 53 3.84 14.39 4.73
C PHE A 53 3.13 13.74 3.55
N VAL A 54 3.54 12.54 3.14
CA VAL A 54 2.96 11.86 1.96
C VAL A 54 2.24 10.59 2.38
N LEU A 55 2.93 9.70 3.09
CA LEU A 55 2.38 8.37 3.42
C LEU A 55 1.22 8.46 4.41
N THR A 56 1.33 9.35 5.39
CA THR A 56 0.28 9.57 6.40
C THR A 56 -1.04 10.04 5.77
N PRO A 57 -1.10 11.13 4.99
CA PRO A 57 -2.35 11.53 4.34
C PRO A 57 -2.83 10.53 3.30
N LEU A 58 -1.94 9.85 2.56
CA LEU A 58 -2.35 8.76 1.66
C LEU A 58 -3.00 7.60 2.44
N THR A 59 -2.51 7.29 3.64
CA THR A 59 -3.10 6.22 4.47
C THR A 59 -4.50 6.60 4.92
N TYR A 60 -4.71 7.86 5.33
CA TYR A 60 -6.04 8.37 5.66
C TYR A 60 -6.98 8.41 4.45
N LEU A 61 -6.49 8.75 3.26
CA LEU A 61 -7.26 8.73 2.00
C LEU A 61 -7.43 7.32 1.41
N GLY A 62 -6.70 6.34 1.94
CA GLY A 62 -6.67 4.95 1.47
C GLY A 62 -7.84 4.10 1.94
N GLY A 63 -8.72 4.61 2.80
CA GLY A 63 -9.84 3.81 3.32
C GLY A 63 -9.42 2.80 4.39
N VAL A 64 -8.34 3.06 5.15
CA VAL A 64 -7.96 2.24 6.32
C VAL A 64 -9.07 2.26 7.37
N PHE A 65 -9.68 3.43 7.55
CA PHE A 65 -10.66 3.69 8.61
C PHE A 65 -12.11 3.72 8.12
N TYR A 66 -12.33 3.75 6.81
CA TYR A 66 -13.65 3.88 6.20
C TYR A 66 -13.73 3.17 4.85
N SER A 67 -14.93 2.78 4.44
CA SER A 67 -15.16 2.20 3.11
C SER A 67 -15.30 3.28 2.04
N LEU A 68 -14.86 2.99 0.81
CA LEU A 68 -14.90 3.94 -0.32
C LEU A 68 -16.32 4.39 -0.70
N THR A 69 -17.33 3.58 -0.38
CA THR A 69 -18.75 3.85 -0.66
C THR A 69 -19.34 4.97 0.21
N LEU A 70 -18.65 5.36 1.29
CA LEU A 70 -19.11 6.39 2.22
C LEU A 70 -18.64 7.80 1.83
N LEU A 71 -17.73 7.92 0.85
CA LEU A 71 -17.19 9.23 0.46
C LEU A 71 -18.02 9.91 -0.62
N PRO A 72 -18.05 11.26 -0.62
CA PRO A 72 -18.57 12.03 -1.75
C PRO A 72 -17.84 11.67 -3.06
N PRO A 73 -18.47 11.86 -4.23
CA PRO A 73 -17.93 11.42 -5.53
C PRO A 73 -16.53 11.96 -5.84
N PHE A 74 -16.22 13.19 -5.42
CA PHE A 74 -14.91 13.81 -5.59
C PHE A 74 -13.80 13.03 -4.84
N TRP A 75 -14.05 12.72 -3.56
CA TRP A 75 -13.09 12.02 -2.71
C TRP A 75 -12.95 10.55 -3.09
N GLN A 76 -14.03 9.92 -3.55
CA GLN A 76 -13.99 8.56 -4.08
C GLN A 76 -13.05 8.46 -5.29
N GLY A 77 -13.15 9.40 -6.24
CA GLY A 77 -12.25 9.45 -7.40
C GLY A 77 -10.78 9.62 -7.01
N LEU A 78 -10.50 10.50 -6.03
CA LEU A 78 -9.13 10.72 -5.53
C LEU A 78 -8.57 9.47 -4.83
N SER A 79 -9.38 8.78 -4.02
CA SER A 79 -8.99 7.53 -3.36
C SER A 79 -8.65 6.43 -4.36
N HIS A 80 -9.35 6.31 -5.49
CA HIS A 80 -9.04 5.29 -6.51
C HIS A 80 -7.66 5.46 -7.18
N LEU A 81 -7.05 6.65 -7.11
CA LEU A 81 -5.68 6.87 -7.60
C LEU A 81 -4.61 6.36 -6.62
N ASN A 82 -4.99 6.11 -5.37
CA ASN A 82 -4.07 5.76 -4.31
C ASN A 82 -3.85 4.23 -4.25
N PRO A 83 -2.60 3.74 -4.40
CA PRO A 83 -2.31 2.31 -4.32
C PRO A 83 -2.69 1.69 -2.96
N ILE A 84 -2.70 2.49 -1.89
CA ILE A 84 -3.04 2.04 -0.54
C ILE A 84 -4.49 1.54 -0.46
N VAL A 85 -5.42 2.12 -1.24
CA VAL A 85 -6.82 1.64 -1.31
C VAL A 85 -6.88 0.17 -1.69
N TYR A 86 -6.16 -0.21 -2.74
CA TYR A 86 -6.17 -1.56 -3.26
C TYR A 86 -5.52 -2.54 -2.28
N MET A 87 -4.46 -2.12 -1.59
CA MET A 87 -3.82 -2.93 -0.53
C MET A 87 -4.81 -3.26 0.59
N ILE A 88 -5.57 -2.26 1.06
CA ILE A 88 -6.55 -2.45 2.13
C ILE A 88 -7.71 -3.31 1.65
N SER A 89 -8.20 -3.10 0.43
CA SER A 89 -9.23 -3.96 -0.17
C SER A 89 -8.78 -5.42 -0.25
N GLY A 90 -7.51 -5.68 -0.62
CA GLY A 90 -6.95 -7.03 -0.65
C GLY A 90 -6.90 -7.69 0.74
N PHE A 91 -6.49 -6.93 1.77
CA PHE A 91 -6.51 -7.43 3.15
C PHE A 91 -7.93 -7.63 3.68
N ARG A 92 -8.86 -6.72 3.40
CA ARG A 92 -10.28 -6.86 3.76
C ARG A 92 -10.89 -8.11 3.14
N PHE A 93 -10.56 -8.41 1.89
CA PHE A 93 -10.97 -9.67 1.29
C PHE A 93 -10.31 -10.88 1.96
N GLY A 94 -9.00 -10.86 2.18
CA GLY A 94 -8.28 -11.98 2.78
C GLY A 94 -8.74 -12.33 4.20
N PHE A 95 -9.04 -11.33 5.02
CA PHE A 95 -9.49 -11.50 6.40
C PHE A 95 -11.00 -11.66 6.54
N LEU A 96 -11.79 -10.82 5.86
CA LEU A 96 -13.25 -10.71 6.07
C LEU A 96 -14.09 -11.25 4.91
N GLY A 97 -13.48 -11.58 3.76
CA GLY A 97 -14.20 -11.99 2.55
C GLY A 97 -14.98 -10.86 1.86
N ILE A 98 -14.75 -9.60 2.26
CA ILE A 98 -15.45 -8.42 1.73
C ILE A 98 -14.73 -7.90 0.49
N ASN A 99 -15.48 -7.66 -0.60
CA ASN A 99 -14.98 -7.14 -1.86
C ASN A 99 -15.49 -5.70 -2.11
N ASP A 100 -14.81 -4.69 -1.58
CA ASP A 100 -15.13 -3.28 -1.89
C ASP A 100 -14.73 -2.90 -3.32
N VAL A 101 -13.69 -3.55 -3.84
CA VAL A 101 -13.15 -3.37 -5.20
C VAL A 101 -12.93 -4.76 -5.81
N PRO A 102 -13.19 -4.98 -7.11
CA PRO A 102 -12.95 -6.26 -7.75
C PRO A 102 -11.52 -6.74 -7.52
N LEU A 103 -11.36 -8.00 -7.09
CA LEU A 103 -10.08 -8.57 -6.71
C LEU A 103 -9.03 -8.51 -7.83
N ALA A 104 -9.47 -8.77 -9.06
CA ALA A 104 -8.62 -8.70 -10.25
C ALA A 104 -8.07 -7.28 -10.45
N THR A 105 -8.91 -6.25 -10.28
CA THR A 105 -8.48 -4.85 -10.37
C THR A 105 -7.49 -4.49 -9.27
N THR A 106 -7.76 -4.92 -8.04
CA THR A 106 -6.87 -4.73 -6.89
C THR A 106 -5.47 -5.24 -7.15
N PHE A 107 -5.34 -6.52 -7.54
CA PHE A 107 -4.03 -7.10 -7.81
C PHE A 107 -3.38 -6.54 -9.07
N ALA A 108 -4.15 -6.29 -10.14
CA ALA A 108 -3.61 -5.69 -11.36
C ALA A 108 -3.01 -4.31 -11.10
N VAL A 109 -3.71 -3.44 -10.37
CA VAL A 109 -3.22 -2.09 -10.04
C VAL A 109 -1.96 -2.18 -9.17
N LEU A 110 -1.92 -3.04 -8.15
CA LEU A 110 -0.72 -3.21 -7.34
C LEU A 110 0.48 -3.67 -8.14
N VAL A 111 0.31 -4.65 -9.03
CA VAL A 111 1.39 -5.13 -9.90
C VAL A 111 1.87 -4.01 -10.84
N VAL A 112 0.95 -3.24 -11.43
CA VAL A 112 1.29 -2.10 -12.30
C VAL A 112 2.11 -1.05 -11.53
N PHE A 113 1.72 -0.69 -10.31
CA PHE A 113 2.48 0.24 -9.47
C PHE A 113 3.85 -0.31 -9.10
N ILE A 114 3.95 -1.60 -8.74
CA ILE A 114 5.23 -2.25 -8.43
C ILE A 114 6.15 -2.23 -9.64
N VAL A 115 5.67 -2.61 -10.83
CA VAL A 115 6.46 -2.57 -12.06
C VAL A 115 6.89 -1.15 -12.40
N ALA A 116 5.99 -0.17 -12.27
CA ALA A 116 6.32 1.23 -12.50
C ALA A 116 7.41 1.74 -11.55
N PHE A 117 7.29 1.46 -10.24
CA PHE A 117 8.30 1.84 -9.25
C PHE A 117 9.61 1.11 -9.46
N TYR A 118 9.56 -0.18 -9.79
CA TYR A 118 10.75 -0.96 -10.13
C TYR A 118 11.50 -0.36 -11.31
N LEU A 119 10.81 -0.04 -12.41
CA LEU A 119 11.40 0.60 -13.59
C LEU A 119 11.97 1.99 -13.28
N LEU A 120 11.29 2.77 -12.43
CA LEU A 120 11.80 4.07 -11.96
C LEU A 120 13.08 3.91 -11.15
N CYS A 121 13.09 3.03 -10.14
CA CYS A 121 14.28 2.72 -9.34
C CYS A 121 15.42 2.21 -10.23
N TRP A 122 15.14 1.29 -11.13
CA TRP A 122 16.10 0.75 -12.09
C TRP A 122 16.71 1.84 -12.98
N SER A 123 15.86 2.72 -13.56
CA SER A 123 16.35 3.82 -14.39
C SER A 123 17.18 4.83 -13.59
N LEU A 124 16.87 5.07 -12.32
CA LEU A 124 17.64 6.01 -11.49
C LEU A 124 19.00 5.43 -11.12
N ILE A 125 19.03 4.14 -10.76
CA ILE A 125 20.27 3.39 -10.47
C ILE A 125 21.16 3.35 -11.70
N GLN A 126 20.62 2.99 -12.88
CA GLN A 126 21.40 2.97 -14.13
C GLN A 126 21.96 4.35 -14.52
N ARG A 127 21.21 5.43 -14.25
CA ARG A 127 21.67 6.80 -14.54
C ARG A 127 22.69 7.32 -13.53
N GLY A 128 23.02 6.56 -12.48
CA GLY A 128 24.00 6.93 -11.46
C GLY A 128 23.62 8.16 -10.63
N ARG A 129 22.36 8.62 -10.66
CA ARG A 129 21.91 9.72 -9.80
C ARG A 129 21.79 9.19 -8.36
N GLY A 130 22.80 9.49 -7.54
CA GLY A 130 22.88 9.08 -6.13
C GLY A 130 23.94 8.02 -5.83
N LEU A 131 24.57 7.42 -6.85
CA LEU A 131 25.64 6.41 -6.71
C LEU A 131 27.01 6.93 -7.18
N ARG A 132 27.22 8.25 -7.18
CA ARG A 132 28.50 8.85 -7.57
C ARG A 132 29.32 9.18 -6.32
N SER A 133 30.46 8.47 -6.25
CA SER A 133 31.65 8.55 -5.39
C SER A 133 31.88 9.81 -4.60
#